data_AF-A0A353BSD8-F1
#
_entry.id   AF-A0A353BSD8-F1
#
_cell.length_a   1.000
_cell.length_b   1.000
_cell.length_c   1.000
_cell.angle_alpha   90.00
_cell.angle_beta   90.00
_cell.angle_gamma   90.00
#
_symmetry.space_group_name_H-M   'P 1'
#
loop_
_entity.id
_entity.type
_entity.pdbx_description
1 polymer ?
#
loop_
_entity_poly.entity_id
_entity_poly.type
_entity_poly.pdbx_seq_one_letter_code
_entity_poly.pdbx_strand_id
1 'polypeptide(L)'
;MVTNEQTIVIRRAQAEDSKEIWHILHANCRTWRTEQIFDHIDEMFVLIKGRKLLGVLLKRADSTKDFEWVEIHPRYPEILKDLMMQGLYGTIAANNKAEAGKRIAFDKDFVAG
;
A
#
# COMPACT_ATOMS: atom_id res chain seq x y z
N MET A 1 -27.58 -0.70 7.31
CA MET A 1 -26.12 -0.91 7.32
C MET A 1 -25.69 -1.16 5.89
N VAL A 2 -24.97 -0.23 5.26
CA VAL A 2 -24.47 -0.44 3.90
C VAL A 2 -23.23 -1.31 4.02
N THR A 3 -23.36 -2.62 3.77
CA THR A 3 -22.21 -3.51 3.57
C THR A 3 -21.51 -3.04 2.31
N ASN A 4 -20.47 -2.22 2.48
CA ASN A 4 -19.77 -1.54 1.40
C ASN A 4 -18.82 -2.54 0.68
N GLU A 5 -19.38 -3.63 0.16
CA GLU A 5 -18.66 -4.72 -0.54
C GLU A 5 -17.95 -4.25 -1.82
N GLN A 6 -18.22 -3.01 -2.24
CA GLN A 6 -17.59 -2.38 -3.38
C GLN A 6 -16.44 -1.43 -3.02
N THR A 7 -16.19 -1.16 -1.73
CA THR A 7 -15.09 -0.28 -1.33
C THR A 7 -13.75 -0.93 -1.63
N ILE A 8 -12.93 -0.21 -2.40
CA ILE A 8 -11.53 -0.53 -2.61
C ILE A 8 -10.74 0.25 -1.55
N VAL A 9 -9.92 -0.48 -0.80
CA VAL A 9 -9.06 0.05 0.26
C VAL A 9 -7.61 -0.25 -0.09
N ILE A 10 -6.77 0.77 0.02
CA ILE A 10 -5.32 0.63 -0.06
C ILE A 10 -4.77 0.97 1.32
N ARG A 11 -4.02 0.06 1.93
CA ARG A 11 -3.41 0.27 3.24
C ARG A 11 -2.05 -0.43 3.34
N ARG A 12 -1.27 -0.09 4.37
CA ARG A 12 -0.09 -0.89 4.73
C ARG A 12 -0.50 -2.32 5.05
N ALA A 13 0.33 -3.28 4.64
CA ALA A 13 0.16 -4.68 4.99
C ALA A 13 0.31 -4.87 6.51
N GLN A 14 -0.34 -5.89 7.04
CA GLN A 14 -0.23 -6.31 8.43
C GLN A 14 0.17 -7.79 8.48
N ALA A 15 0.64 -8.26 9.64
CA ALA A 15 1.06 -9.65 9.82
C ALA A 15 -0.02 -10.66 9.42
N GLU A 16 -1.29 -10.32 9.65
CA GLU A 16 -2.45 -11.17 9.31
C GLU A 16 -2.67 -11.33 7.80
N ASP A 17 -2.15 -10.39 6.98
CA ASP A 17 -2.27 -10.44 5.51
C ASP A 17 -1.27 -11.41 4.88
N SER A 18 -0.23 -11.83 5.60
CA SER A 18 0.91 -12.61 5.10
C SER A 18 0.52 -13.83 4.27
N LYS A 19 -0.50 -14.58 4.72
CA LYS A 19 -1.01 -15.77 4.01
C LYS A 19 -1.62 -15.42 2.65
N GLU A 20 -2.43 -14.38 2.59
CA GLU A 20 -3.08 -13.94 1.35
C GLU A 20 -2.07 -13.27 0.40
N ILE A 21 -1.11 -12.52 0.94
CA ILE A 21 0.04 -12.00 0.18
C ILE A 21 0.79 -13.17 -0.47
N TRP A 22 1.13 -14.20 0.31
CA TRP A 22 1.82 -15.39 -0.21
C TRP A 22 1.06 -16.04 -1.36
N HIS A 23 -0.27 -16.18 -1.26
CA HIS A 23 -1.10 -16.71 -2.36
C HIS A 23 -1.00 -15.86 -3.63
N ILE A 24 -1.05 -14.53 -3.52
CA ILE A 24 -0.94 -13.64 -4.69
C ILE A 24 0.44 -13.74 -5.33
N LEU A 25 1.49 -13.72 -4.51
CA LEU A 25 2.86 -13.82 -5.01
C LEU A 25 3.07 -15.15 -5.74
N HIS A 26 2.65 -16.25 -5.13
CA HIS A 26 2.75 -17.58 -5.74
C HIS A 26 1.91 -17.68 -7.03
N ALA A 27 0.71 -17.09 -7.06
CA ALA A 27 -0.13 -17.06 -8.26
C ALA A 27 0.50 -16.27 -9.42
N ASN A 28 1.38 -15.31 -9.13
CA ASN A 28 2.16 -14.55 -10.10
C ASN A 28 3.59 -15.08 -10.28
N CYS A 29 3.87 -16.33 -9.86
CA CYS A 29 5.18 -16.97 -9.96
C CYS A 29 6.31 -16.25 -9.20
N ARG A 30 5.99 -15.39 -8.23
CA ARG A 30 6.96 -14.78 -7.31
C ARG A 30 7.14 -15.67 -6.09
N THR A 31 8.30 -16.33 -6.01
CA THR A 31 8.59 -17.42 -5.06
C THR A 31 9.11 -16.94 -3.70
N TRP A 32 8.49 -15.90 -3.14
CA TRP A 32 8.83 -15.45 -1.80
C TRP A 32 8.35 -16.47 -0.75
N ARG A 33 9.23 -16.79 0.20
CA ARG A 33 8.86 -17.56 1.38
C ARG A 33 8.11 -16.69 2.38
N THR A 34 7.37 -17.30 3.28
CA THR A 34 6.60 -16.59 4.30
C THR A 34 7.49 -15.73 5.20
N GLU A 35 8.72 -16.18 5.50
CA GLU A 35 9.69 -15.42 6.28
C GLU A 35 10.08 -14.12 5.56
N GLN A 36 10.33 -14.18 4.26
CA GLN A 36 10.66 -13.00 3.46
C GLN A 36 9.48 -12.00 3.41
N ILE A 37 8.24 -12.51 3.43
CA ILE A 37 7.05 -11.65 3.50
C ILE A 37 7.01 -10.93 4.85
N PHE A 38 7.31 -11.61 5.95
CA PHE A 38 7.36 -11.00 7.27
C PHE A 38 8.49 -9.97 7.41
N ASP A 39 9.68 -10.28 6.89
CA ASP A 39 10.84 -9.39 6.93
C ASP A 39 10.58 -8.06 6.23
N HIS A 40 9.69 -8.05 5.22
CA HIS A 40 9.35 -6.88 4.42
C HIS A 40 7.91 -6.39 4.60
N ILE A 41 7.16 -6.91 5.58
CA ILE A 41 5.72 -6.64 5.71
C ILE A 41 5.42 -5.14 5.88
N ASP A 42 6.28 -4.43 6.62
CA ASP A 42 6.13 -3.00 6.89
C ASP A 42 6.38 -2.12 5.65
N GLU A 43 7.02 -2.67 4.63
CA GLU A 43 7.31 -2.03 3.35
C GLU A 43 6.23 -2.32 2.29
N MET A 44 5.27 -3.21 2.62
CA MET A 44 4.23 -3.62 1.71
C MET A 44 2.93 -2.82 1.88
N PHE A 45 2.24 -2.65 0.76
CA PHE A 45 0.88 -2.15 0.70
C PHE A 45 -0.03 -3.15 0.01
N VAL A 46 -1.26 -3.26 0.51
CA VAL A 46 -2.26 -4.21 0.02
C VAL A 46 -3.47 -3.47 -0.55
N LEU A 47 -3.99 -4.01 -1.64
CA LEU A 47 -5.25 -3.60 -2.27
C LEU A 47 -6.34 -4.57 -1.85
N ILE A 48 -7.38 -4.08 -1.20
CA ILE A 48 -8.47 -4.90 -0.65
C ILE A 48 -9.79 -4.43 -1.25
N LYS A 49 -10.64 -5.37 -1.67
CA LYS A 49 -12.04 -5.11 -2.04
C LYS A 49 -12.96 -5.97 -1.18
N GLY A 50 -13.74 -5.32 -0.31
CA GLY A 50 -14.53 -6.02 0.70
C GLY A 50 -13.62 -6.80 1.65
N ARG A 51 -13.67 -8.15 1.59
CA ARG A 51 -12.83 -9.06 2.40
C ARG A 51 -11.69 -9.73 1.62
N LYS A 52 -11.50 -9.37 0.34
CA LYS A 52 -10.52 -10.04 -0.53
C LYS A 52 -9.32 -9.15 -0.77
N LEU A 53 -8.13 -9.71 -0.55
CA LEU A 53 -6.87 -9.12 -0.96
C LEU A 53 -6.69 -9.38 -2.46
N LEU A 54 -6.57 -8.30 -3.23
CA LEU A 54 -6.52 -8.33 -4.69
C LEU A 54 -5.13 -8.06 -5.24
N GLY A 55 -4.27 -7.41 -4.46
CA GLY A 55 -2.94 -7.06 -4.89
C GLY A 55 -2.03 -6.65 -3.76
N VAL A 56 -0.73 -6.74 -4.01
CA VAL A 56 0.34 -6.37 -3.09
C VAL A 56 1.42 -5.62 -3.85
N LEU A 57 1.94 -4.58 -3.22
CA LEU A 57 2.98 -3.71 -3.76
C LEU A 57 4.07 -3.60 -2.71
N LEU A 58 5.32 -3.76 -3.13
CA LEU A 58 6.49 -3.54 -2.29
C LEU A 58 7.10 -2.18 -2.61
N LYS A 59 7.24 -1.34 -1.60
CA LYS A 59 7.96 -0.07 -1.70
C LYS A 59 9.46 -0.34 -1.62
N ARG A 60 10.27 0.39 -2.40
CA ARG A 60 11.72 0.31 -2.27
C ARG A 60 12.19 1.00 -0.99
N ALA A 61 13.04 0.35 -0.20
CA ALA A 61 13.53 0.85 1.09
C ALA A 61 14.21 2.24 1.01
N ASP A 62 14.92 2.52 -0.09
CA ASP A 62 15.72 3.72 -0.29
C ASP A 62 14.98 4.88 -0.97
N SER A 63 13.73 4.69 -1.38
CA SER A 63 12.99 5.68 -2.16
C SER A 63 11.62 5.98 -1.57
N THR A 64 11.30 7.26 -1.46
CA THR A 64 9.96 7.72 -1.07
C THR A 64 8.98 7.70 -2.23
N LYS A 65 9.46 7.47 -3.46
CA LYS A 65 8.67 7.56 -4.70
C LYS A 65 8.73 6.31 -5.57
N ASP A 66 9.66 5.39 -5.32
CA ASP A 66 9.83 4.20 -6.15
C ASP A 66 9.29 2.94 -5.48
N PHE A 67 8.64 2.14 -6.31
CA PHE A 67 8.17 0.81 -5.95
C PHE A 67 9.11 -0.21 -6.56
N GLU A 68 9.37 -1.29 -5.84
CA GLU A 68 10.18 -2.38 -6.37
C GLU A 68 9.37 -3.23 -7.35
N TRP A 69 8.13 -3.55 -6.98
CA TRP A 69 7.21 -4.30 -7.81
C TRP A 69 5.75 -4.18 -7.32
N VAL A 70 4.82 -4.54 -8.19
CA VAL A 70 3.38 -4.65 -7.90
C VAL A 70 2.85 -5.96 -8.49
N GLU A 71 2.12 -6.73 -7.68
CA GLU A 71 1.49 -7.98 -8.07
C GLU A 71 -0.02 -7.89 -7.82
N ILE A 72 -0.83 -8.20 -8.84
CA ILE A 72 -2.29 -8.28 -8.74
C ILE A 72 -2.69 -9.74 -8.96
N HIS A 73 -3.71 -10.19 -8.24
CA HIS A 73 -4.22 -11.53 -8.38
C HIS A 73 -4.62 -11.82 -9.86
N PRO A 74 -4.15 -12.91 -10.50
CA PRO A 74 -4.26 -13.11 -11.97
C PRO A 74 -5.68 -13.13 -12.56
N ARG A 75 -6.68 -13.40 -11.72
CA ARG A 75 -8.11 -13.38 -12.11
C ARG A 75 -8.69 -11.98 -12.30
N TYR A 76 -7.90 -10.94 -12.06
CA TYR A 76 -8.34 -9.55 -12.11
C TYR A 76 -7.67 -8.80 -13.26
N PRO A 77 -8.36 -7.84 -13.91
CA PRO A 77 -7.81 -7.15 -15.07
C PRO A 77 -6.59 -6.28 -14.72
N GLU A 78 -5.66 -6.15 -15.68
CA GLU A 78 -4.45 -5.31 -15.59
C GLU A 78 -4.76 -3.86 -15.15
N ILE A 79 -5.93 -3.31 -15.49
CA ILE A 79 -6.34 -1.95 -15.08
C ILE A 79 -6.31 -1.73 -13.56
N LEU A 80 -6.42 -2.80 -12.77
CA LEU A 80 -6.31 -2.72 -11.31
C LEU A 80 -4.87 -2.48 -10.84
N LYS A 81 -3.84 -2.82 -11.64
CA LYS A 81 -2.46 -2.40 -11.38
C LYS A 81 -2.34 -0.89 -11.46
N ASP A 82 -2.86 -0.29 -12.52
CA ASP A 82 -2.83 1.16 -12.71
C ASP A 82 -3.59 1.87 -11.60
N LEU A 83 -4.77 1.36 -11.22
CA LEU A 83 -5.55 1.90 -10.10
C LEU A 83 -4.79 1.80 -8.77
N MET A 84 -4.11 0.68 -8.53
CA MET A 84 -3.31 0.48 -7.31
C MET A 84 -2.14 1.46 -7.26
N MET A 85 -1.40 1.60 -8.36
CA MET A 85 -0.29 2.55 -8.46
C MET A 85 -0.77 3.99 -8.29
N GLN A 86 -1.82 4.40 -9.01
CA GLN A 86 -2.38 5.76 -8.93
C GLN A 86 -2.96 6.08 -7.55
N GLY A 87 -3.72 5.14 -6.97
CA GLY A 87 -4.28 5.29 -5.63
C GLY A 87 -3.20 5.39 -4.56
N LEU A 88 -2.09 4.65 -4.71
CA LEU A 88 -0.96 4.72 -3.79
C LEU A 88 -0.19 6.03 -3.93
N TYR A 89 0.08 6.49 -5.15
CA TYR A 89 0.67 7.82 -5.37
C TYR A 89 -0.22 8.94 -4.80
N GLY A 90 -1.55 8.84 -4.97
CA GLY A 90 -2.50 9.76 -4.35
C GLY A 90 -2.44 9.74 -2.82
N THR A 91 -2.34 8.54 -2.23
CA THR A 91 -2.27 8.35 -0.77
C THR A 91 -0.94 8.85 -0.20
N ILE A 92 0.19 8.56 -0.85
CA ILE A 92 1.51 9.07 -0.48
C ILE A 92 1.56 10.58 -0.63
N ALA A 93 1.03 11.15 -1.73
CA ALA A 93 0.96 12.59 -1.93
C ALA A 93 0.08 13.28 -0.87
N ALA A 94 -1.04 12.66 -0.48
CA ALA A 94 -1.90 13.15 0.58
C ALA A 94 -1.21 13.09 1.96
N ASN A 95 -0.51 11.99 2.27
CA ASN A 95 0.25 11.86 3.51
C ASN A 95 1.44 12.83 3.56
N ASN A 96 2.18 13.00 2.47
CA ASN A 96 3.26 13.98 2.36
C ASN A 96 2.73 15.41 2.50
N LYS A 97 1.56 15.73 1.94
CA LYS A 97 0.89 17.02 2.14
C LYS A 97 0.41 17.20 3.59
N ALA A 98 -0.09 16.15 4.23
CA ALA A 98 -0.52 16.19 5.63
C ALA A 98 0.67 16.38 6.58
N GLU A 99 1.81 15.73 6.31
CA GLU A 99 3.06 15.93 7.06
C GLU A 99 3.69 17.30 6.81
N ALA A 100 3.66 17.80 5.57
CA ALA A 100 4.10 19.15 5.23
C ALA A 100 3.19 20.22 5.87
N GLY A 101 1.88 20.02 5.87
CA GLY A 101 0.92 20.90 6.53
C GLY A 101 1.08 20.92 8.06
N LYS A 102 1.41 19.78 8.68
CA LYS A 102 1.79 19.71 10.10
C LYS A 102 3.08 20.48 10.37
N ARG A 103 4.10 20.40 9.51
CA ARG A 103 5.35 21.17 9.65
C ARG A 103 5.14 22.68 9.56
N ILE A 104 4.25 23.15 8.68
CA ILE A 104 3.95 24.60 8.53
C ILE A 104 3.14 25.14 9.74
N ALA A 105 2.42 24.28 10.45
CA ALA A 105 1.59 24.69 11.60
C ALA A 105 2.39 24.99 12.89
N PHE A 106 3.70 24.68 12.97
CA PHE A 106 4.53 24.95 14.15
C PHE A 106 5.37 26.23 14.05
N ASP A 107 5.28 26.99 12.94
CA ASP A 107 6.19 28.10 12.65
C ASP A 107 5.52 29.50 12.65
N LYS A 108 4.40 29.64 13.38
CA LYS A 108 3.70 30.93 13.55
C LYS A 108 3.75 31.54 14.95
N ASP A 109 4.35 30.87 15.92
CA ASP A 109 4.48 31.38 17.30
C ASP A 109 5.91 31.78 17.68
N PHE A 110 6.86 31.80 16.74
CA PHE A 110 8.24 32.21 17.00
C PHE A 110 8.57 33.54 16.29
N VAL A 111 8.00 34.66 16.78
CA VAL A 111 8.65 35.97 17.03
C VAL A 111 7.61 36.86 17.74
N ALA A 112 7.56 36.77 19.06
CA ALA A 112 7.10 37.85 19.93
C ALA A 112 8.10 37.92 21.09
N GLY A 113 9.17 38.69 20.88
CA GLY A 113 10.25 38.93 21.84
C GLY A 113 11.14 40.03 21.30
#